data_AF-A0A248YUH3-F1
#
_entry.id   AF-A0A248YUH3-F1
#
_cell.length_a   1.000
_cell.length_b   1.000
_cell.length_c   1.000
_cell.angle_alpha   90.00
_cell.angle_beta   90.00
_cell.angle_gamma   90.00
#
_symmetry.space_group_name_H-M   'P 1'
#
loop_
_entity.id
_entity.type
_entity.pdbx_description
1 polymer ?
#
loop_
_entity_poly.entity_id
_entity_poly.type
_entity_poly.pdbx_seq_one_letter_code
_entity_poly.pdbx_strand_id
1 'polypeptide(L)'
;MATNPATAGGRPSVDPAATNPATGGTNAAAGGGRPSVDYLLGLGDDALVMAQRLAEWAARAPEMEEDIALSNIALDQLGAARLLLSYAAEIEGAGRDEDALAFLRGDREFRNCLLVELPNGDFGHTMAKLLFLSAYQLPLYAALSNCPDARLAAIGAKARKESAYHLDHSRTWTVRLGDGTVESHRRMQAAVDAVWPYAAELFAADPAAPVDPATLRAEFDATVAAVLAEATLTRPDSGWVPTGGRQGVHTEHLSYLLAEMQVVHRAHPGARW
;
A
#
# COMPACT_ATOMS: atom_id res chain seq x y z
N MET A 1 72.79 6.17 18.16
CA MET A 1 71.84 5.19 17.62
C MET A 1 70.58 5.29 18.49
N ALA A 2 69.50 5.84 17.90
CA ALA A 2 68.13 5.99 18.41
C ALA A 2 67.91 6.55 19.84
N THR A 3 67.71 7.87 19.90
CA THR A 3 66.96 8.60 20.93
C THR A 3 65.47 8.62 20.57
N ASN A 4 64.56 8.32 21.51
CA ASN A 4 63.54 9.25 22.08
C ASN A 4 62.46 8.47 22.86
N PRO A 5 62.08 8.88 24.08
CA PRO A 5 60.98 8.33 24.85
C PRO A 5 59.66 9.10 24.64
N ALA A 6 58.61 8.48 25.16
CA ALA A 6 57.21 8.91 25.28
C ALA A 6 56.96 10.44 25.34
N THR A 7 56.04 10.90 24.51
CA THR A 7 55.29 12.14 24.71
C THR A 7 53.80 11.83 24.84
N ALA A 8 53.26 12.21 26.00
CA ALA A 8 51.84 12.27 26.28
C ALA A 8 51.21 13.38 25.42
N GLY A 9 50.24 13.02 24.59
CA GLY A 9 49.39 13.95 23.84
C GLY A 9 47.96 13.84 24.34
N GLY A 10 47.51 14.88 25.04
CA GLY A 10 46.12 15.01 25.49
C GLY A 10 45.15 15.02 24.31
N ARG A 11 44.00 14.36 24.47
CA ARG A 11 42.86 14.51 23.57
C ARG A 11 42.14 15.81 23.92
N PRO A 12 41.94 16.74 22.96
CA PRO A 12 41.04 17.87 23.17
C PRO A 12 39.59 17.38 23.05
N SER A 13 38.76 17.84 23.98
CA SER A 13 37.30 17.77 23.89
C SER A 13 36.83 18.55 22.65
N VAL A 14 35.99 17.93 21.84
CA VAL A 14 35.30 18.61 20.74
C VAL A 14 33.82 18.29 20.86
N ASP A 15 33.07 19.24 21.41
CA ASP A 15 31.73 19.57 20.96
C ASP A 15 31.79 21.06 20.62
N PRO A 16 31.35 21.48 19.43
CA PRO A 16 29.95 21.88 19.37
C PRO A 16 29.24 21.63 18.03
N ALA A 17 27.94 21.36 18.14
CA ALA A 17 26.85 21.88 17.31
C ALA A 17 27.09 22.05 15.80
N ALA A 18 26.59 21.10 15.02
CA ALA A 18 26.12 21.33 13.64
C ALA A 18 24.89 20.47 13.37
N THR A 19 23.76 20.82 13.99
CA THR A 19 22.44 20.32 13.57
C THR A 19 22.03 21.05 12.30
N ASN A 20 22.06 20.34 11.18
CA ASN A 20 21.44 20.74 9.93
C ASN A 20 19.91 20.82 10.15
N PRO A 21 19.21 21.92 9.80
CA PRO A 21 17.77 21.99 10.02
C PRO A 21 17.08 21.08 9.01
N ALA A 22 16.53 19.98 9.51
CA ALA A 22 15.44 19.30 8.82
C ALA A 22 14.32 20.33 8.64
N THR A 23 14.00 20.67 7.40
CA THR A 23 12.77 21.37 7.04
C THR A 23 11.59 20.42 7.23
N GLY A 24 11.33 20.05 8.48
CA GLY A 24 10.07 19.50 8.92
C GLY A 24 9.08 20.65 9.02
N GLY A 25 8.37 20.91 7.93
CA GLY A 25 7.19 21.75 7.97
C GLY A 25 6.12 21.05 8.79
N THR A 26 6.14 21.25 10.11
CA THR A 26 5.03 20.89 10.99
C THR A 26 3.85 21.79 10.65
N ASN A 27 2.99 21.34 9.74
CA ASN A 27 1.67 21.95 9.58
C ASN A 27 0.72 21.32 10.61
N ALA A 28 0.96 21.63 11.88
CA ALA A 28 -0.02 21.41 12.92
C ALA A 28 -0.94 22.65 12.95
N ALA A 29 -2.07 22.56 12.24
CA ALA A 29 -3.17 23.50 12.38
C ALA A 29 -4.52 22.79 12.18
N ALA A 30 -5.28 22.75 13.29
CA ALA A 30 -6.75 22.74 13.40
C ALA A 30 -7.54 21.59 12.74
N GLY A 31 -8.32 20.87 13.55
CA GLY A 31 -9.32 19.91 13.07
C GLY A 31 -10.26 20.54 12.03
N GLY A 32 -10.31 19.92 10.85
CA GLY A 32 -11.13 20.39 9.73
C GLY A 32 -10.70 19.86 8.35
N GLY A 33 -11.03 18.61 8.04
CA GLY A 33 -11.38 18.13 6.68
C GLY A 33 -10.29 17.91 5.62
N ARG A 34 -9.20 18.70 5.58
CA ARG A 34 -8.25 18.61 4.44
C ARG A 34 -7.22 17.48 4.64
N PRO A 35 -7.05 16.56 3.68
CA PRO A 35 -6.08 15.47 3.80
C PRO A 35 -4.63 15.98 3.75
N SER A 36 -3.72 15.28 4.46
CA SER A 36 -2.28 15.49 4.31
C SER A 36 -1.77 14.88 2.99
N VAL A 37 -0.61 15.35 2.51
CA VAL A 37 0.03 14.78 1.31
C VAL A 37 0.38 13.31 1.55
N ASP A 38 0.99 12.97 2.69
CA ASP A 38 1.35 11.59 3.03
C ASP A 38 0.13 10.66 3.10
N TYR A 39 -1.02 11.15 3.58
CA TYR A 39 -2.27 10.37 3.57
C TYR A 39 -2.72 10.05 2.14
N LEU A 40 -2.73 11.06 1.25
CA LEU A 40 -3.11 10.86 -0.15
C LEU A 40 -2.10 9.97 -0.89
N LEU A 41 -0.80 10.15 -0.65
CA LEU A 41 0.26 9.29 -1.19
C LEU A 41 0.10 7.86 -0.68
N GLY A 42 -0.21 7.64 0.59
CA GLY A 42 -0.42 6.30 1.14
C GLY A 42 -1.52 5.53 0.41
N LEU A 43 -2.68 6.18 0.19
CA LEU A 43 -3.79 5.57 -0.54
C LEU A 43 -3.50 5.41 -2.04
N GLY A 44 -2.89 6.43 -2.65
CA GLY A 44 -2.55 6.42 -4.07
C GLY A 44 -1.51 5.36 -4.40
N ASP A 45 -0.50 5.21 -3.54
CA ASP A 45 0.57 4.23 -3.69
C ASP A 45 0.08 2.80 -3.44
N ASP A 46 -0.82 2.59 -2.48
CA ASP A 46 -1.49 1.28 -2.31
C ASP A 46 -2.16 0.84 -3.61
N ALA A 47 -2.94 1.75 -4.19
CA ALA A 47 -3.68 1.49 -5.42
C ALA A 47 -2.75 1.31 -6.63
N LEU A 48 -1.70 2.14 -6.77
CA LEU A 48 -0.74 2.04 -7.86
C LEU A 48 0.04 0.72 -7.81
N VAL A 49 0.55 0.35 -6.64
CA VAL A 49 1.34 -0.88 -6.46
C VAL A 49 0.47 -2.11 -6.64
N MET A 50 -0.75 -2.11 -6.10
CA MET A 50 -1.69 -3.21 -6.34
C MET A 50 -2.08 -3.32 -7.82
N ALA A 51 -2.31 -2.21 -8.51
CA ALA A 51 -2.59 -2.20 -9.95
C ALA A 51 -1.45 -2.84 -10.74
N GLN A 52 -0.20 -2.48 -10.44
CA GLN A 52 0.97 -3.06 -11.09
C GLN A 52 1.06 -4.57 -10.83
N ARG A 53 0.87 -5.01 -9.57
CA ARG A 53 0.87 -6.44 -9.24
C ARG A 53 -0.23 -7.19 -9.97
N LEU A 54 -1.44 -6.66 -10.05
CA LEU A 54 -2.53 -7.31 -10.79
C LEU A 54 -2.26 -7.35 -12.30
N ALA A 55 -1.63 -6.33 -12.86
CA ALA A 55 -1.26 -6.31 -14.27
C ALA A 55 -0.24 -7.39 -14.66
N GLU A 56 0.62 -7.85 -13.72
CA GLU A 56 1.54 -8.98 -13.96
C GLU A 56 0.80 -10.29 -14.28
N TRP A 57 -0.48 -10.41 -13.93
CA TRP A 57 -1.30 -11.57 -14.27
C TRP A 57 -1.76 -11.59 -15.72
N ALA A 58 -1.64 -10.50 -16.48
CA ALA A 58 -2.15 -10.43 -17.85
C ALA A 58 -1.57 -11.57 -18.72
N ALA A 59 -2.46 -12.39 -19.28
CA ALA A 59 -2.16 -13.58 -20.06
C ALA A 59 -1.47 -14.70 -19.26
N ARG A 60 -1.66 -14.71 -17.93
CA ARG A 60 -1.10 -15.69 -16.99
C ARG A 60 -2.13 -16.19 -15.97
N ALA A 61 -3.35 -15.63 -15.95
CA ALA A 61 -4.38 -16.09 -15.03
C ALA A 61 -4.78 -17.54 -15.31
N PRO A 62 -5.35 -18.26 -14.32
CA PRO A 62 -5.74 -19.67 -14.49
C PRO A 62 -6.79 -19.90 -15.58
N GLU A 63 -7.63 -18.89 -15.82
CA GLU A 63 -8.74 -18.90 -16.78
C GLU A 63 -8.84 -17.52 -17.48
N MET A 64 -9.38 -17.48 -18.69
CA MET A 64 -9.49 -16.23 -19.48
C MET A 64 -10.41 -15.20 -18.80
N GLU A 65 -11.46 -15.69 -18.14
CA GLU A 65 -12.37 -14.89 -17.33
C GLU A 65 -11.63 -14.20 -16.19
N GLU A 66 -10.64 -14.88 -15.60
CA GLU A 66 -9.82 -14.35 -14.52
C GLU A 66 -8.78 -13.35 -15.03
N ASP A 67 -8.22 -13.56 -16.22
CA ASP A 67 -7.38 -12.54 -16.88
C ASP A 67 -8.16 -11.23 -17.05
N ILE A 68 -9.41 -11.31 -17.51
CA ILE A 68 -10.29 -10.15 -17.68
C ILE A 68 -10.66 -9.53 -16.33
N ALA A 69 -11.02 -10.34 -15.34
CA ALA A 69 -11.40 -9.85 -14.03
C ALA A 69 -10.23 -9.13 -13.34
N LEU A 70 -9.05 -9.74 -13.27
CA LEU A 70 -7.87 -9.11 -12.66
C LEU A 70 -7.42 -7.87 -13.42
N SER A 71 -7.51 -7.86 -14.75
CA SER A 71 -7.22 -6.66 -15.56
C SER A 71 -8.19 -5.52 -15.26
N ASN A 72 -9.49 -5.81 -15.09
CA ASN A 72 -10.47 -4.80 -14.71
C ASN A 72 -10.20 -4.24 -13.31
N ILE A 73 -9.88 -5.10 -12.35
CA ILE A 73 -9.52 -4.67 -10.98
C ILE A 73 -8.23 -3.84 -11.00
N ALA A 74 -7.24 -4.21 -11.82
CA ALA A 74 -6.02 -3.42 -12.01
C ALA A 74 -6.34 -2.02 -12.57
N LEU A 75 -7.25 -1.92 -13.54
CA LEU A 75 -7.67 -0.65 -14.12
C LEU A 75 -8.42 0.23 -13.11
N ASP A 76 -9.28 -0.35 -12.27
CA ASP A 76 -9.96 0.37 -11.20
C ASP A 76 -8.95 0.93 -10.18
N GLN A 77 -8.01 0.09 -9.72
CA GLN A 77 -6.95 0.50 -8.80
C GLN A 77 -6.06 1.59 -9.40
N LEU A 78 -5.68 1.47 -10.68
CA LEU A 78 -4.95 2.53 -11.39
C LEU A 78 -5.78 3.82 -11.48
N GLY A 79 -7.09 3.71 -11.73
CA GLY A 79 -8.01 4.84 -11.75
C GLY A 79 -8.10 5.56 -10.41
N ALA A 80 -8.12 4.83 -9.29
CA ALA A 80 -8.06 5.39 -7.95
C ALA A 80 -6.70 6.04 -7.67
N ALA A 81 -5.60 5.37 -8.03
CA ALA A 81 -4.24 5.88 -7.88
C ALA A 81 -4.07 7.24 -8.56
N ARG A 82 -4.50 7.36 -9.82
CA ARG A 82 -4.46 8.62 -10.58
C ARG A 82 -5.18 9.75 -9.87
N LEU A 83 -6.42 9.51 -9.43
CA LEU A 83 -7.20 10.53 -8.72
C LEU A 83 -6.53 10.99 -7.41
N LEU A 84 -5.98 10.04 -6.65
CA LEU A 84 -5.33 10.30 -5.37
C LEU A 84 -3.97 10.98 -5.54
N LEU A 85 -3.14 10.51 -6.46
CA LEU A 85 -1.82 11.10 -6.75
C LEU A 85 -1.95 12.48 -7.39
N SER A 86 -2.87 12.67 -8.33
CA SER A 86 -3.21 14.00 -8.84
C SER A 86 -3.62 14.94 -7.73
N TYR A 87 -4.43 14.46 -6.77
CA TYR A 87 -4.80 15.30 -5.63
C TYR A 87 -3.61 15.59 -4.70
N ALA A 88 -2.76 14.59 -4.43
CA ALA A 88 -1.56 14.75 -3.62
C ALA A 88 -0.62 15.80 -4.22
N ALA A 89 -0.39 15.75 -5.54
CA ALA A 89 0.40 16.72 -6.30
C ALA A 89 -0.12 18.16 -6.14
N GLU A 90 -1.44 18.34 -6.22
CA GLU A 90 -2.07 19.66 -6.04
C GLU A 90 -1.95 20.18 -4.60
N ILE A 91 -2.12 19.31 -3.59
CA ILE A 91 -1.95 19.70 -2.18
C ILE A 91 -0.48 20.03 -1.89
N GLU A 92 0.45 19.25 -2.43
CA GLU A 92 1.89 19.44 -2.28
C GLU A 92 2.35 20.77 -2.90
N GLY A 93 1.80 21.14 -4.07
CA GLY A 93 2.10 22.41 -4.72
C GLY A 93 3.54 22.54 -5.24
N ALA A 94 4.28 21.43 -5.35
CA ALA A 94 5.68 21.41 -5.81
C ALA A 94 5.84 21.37 -7.35
N GLY A 95 4.75 21.53 -8.11
CA GLY A 95 4.77 21.52 -9.57
C GLY A 95 4.97 20.14 -10.21
N ARG A 96 4.82 19.07 -9.42
CA ARG A 96 4.76 17.67 -9.88
C ARG A 96 3.30 17.30 -10.19
N ASP A 97 3.08 16.41 -11.14
CA ASP A 97 1.78 15.79 -11.46
C ASP A 97 1.76 14.32 -11.02
N GLU A 98 0.69 13.59 -11.36
CA GLU A 98 0.54 12.17 -11.03
C GLU A 98 1.67 11.30 -11.61
N ASP A 99 2.13 11.61 -12.82
CA ASP A 99 3.21 10.86 -13.48
C ASP A 99 4.54 11.09 -12.78
N ALA A 100 4.87 12.33 -12.41
CA ALA A 100 6.06 12.63 -11.63
C ALA A 100 6.04 11.92 -10.27
N LEU A 101 4.87 11.85 -9.59
CA LEU A 101 4.73 11.09 -8.36
C LEU A 101 4.85 9.58 -8.58
N ALA A 102 4.33 9.02 -9.66
CA ALA A 102 4.41 7.57 -9.92
C ALA A 102 5.82 7.14 -10.38
N PHE A 103 6.46 7.91 -11.25
CA PHE A 103 7.62 7.44 -12.02
C PHE A 103 8.97 8.03 -11.58
N LEU A 104 8.97 9.15 -10.86
CA LEU A 104 10.22 9.84 -10.48
C LEU A 104 10.58 9.70 -9.00
N ARG A 105 9.69 9.17 -8.16
CA ARG A 105 9.99 8.83 -6.76
C ARG A 105 10.82 7.56 -6.65
N GLY A 106 11.77 7.55 -5.72
CA GLY A 106 12.45 6.34 -5.24
C GLY A 106 11.59 5.55 -4.25
N ASP A 107 12.00 4.32 -3.95
CA ASP A 107 11.33 3.44 -2.98
C ASP A 107 11.08 4.10 -1.62
N ARG A 108 12.06 4.84 -1.09
CA ARG A 108 11.94 5.58 0.18
C ARG A 108 10.89 6.70 0.18
N GLU A 109 10.45 7.13 -0.99
CA GLU A 109 9.42 8.17 -1.15
C GLU A 109 8.03 7.58 -1.39
N PHE A 110 7.92 6.27 -1.62
CA PHE A 110 6.63 5.57 -1.66
C PHE A 110 6.07 5.35 -0.25
N ARG A 111 4.74 5.32 -0.15
CA ARG A 111 3.95 5.23 1.09
C ARG A 111 2.94 4.08 1.08
N ASN A 112 3.03 3.16 0.11
CA ASN A 112 2.20 1.95 0.08
C ASN A 112 2.44 1.11 1.34
N CYS A 113 1.41 0.38 1.77
CA CYS A 113 1.58 -0.67 2.76
C CYS A 113 2.38 -1.84 2.18
N LEU A 114 3.02 -2.59 3.07
CA LEU A 114 3.83 -3.76 2.71
C LEU A 114 2.97 -4.89 2.11
N LEU A 115 1.67 -4.92 2.40
CA LEU A 115 0.73 -5.92 1.86
C LEU A 115 0.71 -5.92 0.33
N VAL A 116 0.61 -4.74 -0.29
CA VAL A 116 0.37 -4.65 -1.74
C VAL A 116 1.61 -4.97 -2.57
N GLU A 117 2.81 -4.70 -2.05
CA GLU A 117 4.08 -4.93 -2.74
C GLU A 117 4.54 -6.39 -2.75
N LEU A 118 3.92 -7.26 -1.93
CA LEU A 118 4.21 -8.70 -1.96
C LEU A 118 4.09 -9.25 -3.40
N PRO A 119 4.97 -10.17 -3.83
CA PRO A 119 4.84 -10.84 -5.12
C PRO A 119 3.49 -11.56 -5.24
N ASN A 120 3.00 -11.78 -6.46
CA ASN A 120 1.72 -12.45 -6.66
C ASN A 120 1.68 -13.90 -6.19
N GLY A 121 2.81 -14.61 -6.23
CA GLY A 121 2.88 -16.03 -5.88
C GLY A 121 2.01 -16.88 -6.81
N ASP A 122 1.19 -17.76 -6.23
CA ASP A 122 0.11 -18.42 -6.96
C ASP A 122 -1.21 -17.65 -6.85
N PHE A 123 -2.24 -18.13 -7.54
CA PHE A 123 -3.53 -17.44 -7.60
C PHE A 123 -4.17 -17.28 -6.20
N GLY A 124 -4.00 -18.25 -5.30
CA GLY A 124 -4.49 -18.15 -3.92
C GLY A 124 -3.82 -17.03 -3.12
N HIS A 125 -2.50 -16.84 -3.31
CA HIS A 125 -1.77 -15.72 -2.70
C HIS A 125 -2.28 -14.36 -3.19
N THR A 126 -2.55 -14.22 -4.48
CA THR A 126 -3.16 -13.00 -5.04
C THR A 126 -4.57 -12.76 -4.49
N MET A 127 -5.38 -13.82 -4.36
CA MET A 127 -6.74 -13.70 -3.79
C MET A 127 -6.71 -13.31 -2.31
N ALA A 128 -5.77 -13.84 -1.52
CA ALA A 128 -5.62 -13.43 -0.11
C ALA A 128 -5.23 -11.95 0.01
N LYS A 129 -4.28 -11.47 -0.81
CA LYS A 129 -3.91 -10.05 -0.86
C LYS A 129 -5.11 -9.17 -1.22
N LEU A 130 -5.83 -9.54 -2.29
CA LEU A 130 -6.98 -8.78 -2.76
C LEU A 130 -8.13 -8.79 -1.75
N LEU A 131 -8.38 -9.91 -1.07
CA LEU A 131 -9.38 -10.02 -0.02
C LEU A 131 -9.09 -9.06 1.13
N PHE A 132 -7.87 -9.07 1.67
CA PHE A 132 -7.53 -8.21 2.80
C PHE A 132 -7.49 -6.73 2.40
N LEU A 133 -6.94 -6.41 1.23
CA LEU A 133 -6.94 -5.03 0.76
C LEU A 133 -8.38 -4.52 0.52
N SER A 134 -9.23 -5.28 -0.17
CA SER A 134 -10.59 -4.84 -0.50
C SER A 134 -11.52 -4.80 0.71
N ALA A 135 -11.35 -5.72 1.68
CA ALA A 135 -12.06 -5.68 2.96
C ALA A 135 -11.72 -4.44 3.79
N TYR A 136 -10.53 -3.86 3.60
CA TYR A 136 -10.13 -2.58 4.19
C TYR A 136 -10.58 -1.37 3.35
N GLN A 137 -10.35 -1.42 2.04
CA GLN A 137 -10.64 -0.32 1.12
C GLN A 137 -12.14 -0.02 1.04
N LEU A 138 -13.01 -1.03 1.09
CA LEU A 138 -14.46 -0.82 1.02
C LEU A 138 -14.99 0.10 2.15
N PRO A 139 -14.78 -0.20 3.46
CA PRO A 139 -15.21 0.69 4.53
C PRO A 139 -14.43 2.01 4.56
N LEU A 140 -13.14 2.00 4.18
CA LEU A 140 -12.35 3.24 4.04
C LEU A 140 -12.99 4.21 3.03
N TYR A 141 -13.24 3.76 1.79
CA TYR A 141 -13.80 4.60 0.75
C TYR A 141 -15.27 4.94 1.02
N ALA A 142 -16.00 4.09 1.75
CA ALA A 142 -17.32 4.45 2.27
C ALA A 142 -17.25 5.61 3.28
N ALA A 143 -16.32 5.57 4.23
CA ALA A 143 -16.11 6.66 5.17
C ALA A 143 -15.65 7.95 4.44
N LEU A 144 -14.69 7.83 3.52
CA LEU A 144 -14.19 8.96 2.73
C LEU A 144 -15.28 9.60 1.88
N SER A 145 -16.24 8.83 1.35
CA SER A 145 -17.38 9.36 0.58
C SER A 145 -18.27 10.33 1.37
N ASN A 146 -18.14 10.36 2.71
CA ASN A 146 -18.84 11.26 3.61
C ASN A 146 -17.92 12.33 4.23
N CYS A 147 -16.67 12.44 3.77
CA CYS A 147 -15.71 13.44 4.26
C CYS A 147 -16.13 14.87 3.86
N PRO A 148 -15.86 15.90 4.70
CA PRO A 148 -16.09 17.30 4.34
C PRO A 148 -15.29 17.78 3.12
N ASP A 149 -14.15 17.17 2.81
CA ASP A 149 -13.38 17.47 1.60
C ASP A 149 -14.11 16.92 0.36
N ALA A 150 -14.65 17.81 -0.45
CA ALA A 150 -15.48 17.44 -1.60
C ALA A 150 -14.74 16.58 -2.65
N ARG A 151 -13.42 16.78 -2.82
CA ARG A 151 -12.64 16.00 -3.78
C ARG A 151 -12.41 14.60 -3.26
N LEU A 152 -12.02 14.47 -2.00
CA LEU A 152 -11.85 13.18 -1.34
C LEU A 152 -13.17 12.41 -1.23
N ALA A 153 -14.28 13.11 -0.99
CA ALA A 153 -15.62 12.52 -1.01
C ALA A 153 -16.01 11.97 -2.39
N ALA A 154 -15.72 12.71 -3.46
CA ALA A 154 -15.94 12.24 -4.83
C ALA A 154 -15.08 11.01 -5.16
N ILE A 155 -13.80 11.01 -4.75
CA ILE A 155 -12.90 9.86 -4.92
C ILE A 155 -13.45 8.65 -4.15
N GLY A 156 -13.81 8.81 -2.87
CA GLY A 156 -14.39 7.75 -2.06
C GLY A 156 -15.69 7.20 -2.64
N ALA A 157 -16.59 8.05 -3.15
CA ALA A 157 -17.85 7.62 -3.75
C ALA A 157 -17.65 6.76 -5.02
N LYS A 158 -16.59 7.04 -5.81
CA LYS A 158 -16.20 6.23 -6.95
C LYS A 158 -15.55 4.92 -6.49
N ALA A 159 -14.44 5.03 -5.75
CA ALA A 159 -13.61 3.90 -5.36
C ALA A 159 -14.36 2.87 -4.50
N ARG A 160 -15.34 3.31 -3.68
CA ARG A 160 -16.20 2.39 -2.90
C ARG A 160 -16.94 1.39 -3.78
N LYS A 161 -17.46 1.81 -4.94
CA LYS A 161 -18.21 0.92 -5.84
C LYS A 161 -17.28 -0.14 -6.45
N GLU A 162 -16.09 0.27 -6.84
CA GLU A 162 -15.04 -0.60 -7.38
C GLU A 162 -14.55 -1.57 -6.29
N SER A 163 -14.25 -1.09 -5.09
CA SER A 163 -13.84 -1.93 -3.95
C SER A 163 -14.89 -2.96 -3.53
N ALA A 164 -16.18 -2.65 -3.68
CA ALA A 164 -17.25 -3.63 -3.42
C ALA A 164 -17.17 -4.80 -4.41
N TYR A 165 -16.88 -4.54 -5.69
CA TYR A 165 -16.65 -5.58 -6.69
C TYR A 165 -15.37 -6.37 -6.40
N HIS A 166 -14.29 -5.69 -5.99
CA HIS A 166 -13.02 -6.35 -5.65
C HIS A 166 -13.18 -7.32 -4.47
N LEU A 167 -13.95 -6.92 -3.45
CA LEU A 167 -14.27 -7.75 -2.30
C LEU A 167 -15.14 -8.95 -2.68
N ASP A 168 -16.17 -8.75 -3.49
CA ASP A 168 -17.03 -9.85 -3.95
C ASP A 168 -16.25 -10.89 -4.76
N HIS A 169 -15.39 -10.44 -5.67
CA HIS A 169 -14.54 -11.29 -6.49
C HIS A 169 -13.55 -12.09 -5.64
N SER A 170 -12.78 -11.43 -4.78
CA SER A 170 -11.79 -12.08 -3.92
C SER A 170 -12.42 -13.01 -2.88
N ARG A 171 -13.60 -12.66 -2.33
CA ARG A 171 -14.40 -13.56 -1.49
C ARG A 171 -14.79 -14.82 -2.26
N THR A 172 -15.36 -14.67 -3.45
CA THR A 172 -15.84 -15.79 -4.27
C THR A 172 -14.72 -16.80 -4.53
N TRP A 173 -13.53 -16.33 -4.90
CA TRP A 173 -12.39 -17.21 -5.12
C TRP A 173 -11.77 -17.75 -3.85
N THR A 174 -11.73 -16.98 -2.76
CA THR A 174 -11.25 -17.48 -1.46
C THR A 174 -12.12 -18.65 -1.00
N VAL A 175 -13.45 -18.54 -1.09
CA VAL A 175 -14.39 -19.63 -0.75
C VAL A 175 -14.23 -20.80 -1.70
N ARG A 176 -14.19 -20.56 -3.01
CA ARG A 176 -14.02 -21.64 -4.01
C ARG A 176 -12.72 -22.42 -3.82
N LEU A 177 -11.63 -21.76 -3.48
CA LEU A 177 -10.34 -22.41 -3.25
C LEU A 177 -10.29 -23.11 -1.88
N GLY A 178 -10.79 -22.45 -0.83
CA GLY A 178 -10.81 -22.97 0.53
C GLY A 178 -11.73 -24.18 0.71
N ASP A 179 -12.97 -24.12 0.21
CA ASP A 179 -13.94 -25.23 0.26
C ASP A 179 -13.94 -26.05 -1.04
N GLY A 180 -12.80 -26.07 -1.74
CA GLY A 180 -12.62 -26.79 -2.99
C GLY A 180 -12.06 -28.20 -2.77
N THR A 181 -10.91 -28.45 -3.41
CA THR A 181 -10.16 -29.70 -3.25
C THR A 181 -9.22 -29.62 -2.05
N VAL A 182 -8.69 -30.77 -1.60
CA VAL A 182 -7.65 -30.83 -0.57
C VAL A 182 -6.43 -29.94 -0.93
N GLU A 183 -6.02 -29.93 -2.21
CA GLU A 183 -4.88 -29.16 -2.65
C GLU A 183 -5.19 -27.64 -2.73
N SER A 184 -6.35 -27.26 -3.25
CA SER A 184 -6.75 -25.85 -3.29
C SER A 184 -6.94 -25.27 -1.90
N HIS A 185 -7.54 -26.05 -0.98
CA HIS A 185 -7.68 -25.67 0.43
C HIS A 185 -6.30 -25.43 1.03
N ARG A 186 -5.39 -26.41 0.91
CA ARG A 186 -4.04 -26.32 1.47
C ARG A 186 -3.30 -25.07 0.95
N ARG A 187 -3.42 -24.75 -0.34
CA ARG A 187 -2.80 -23.55 -0.93
C ARG A 187 -3.44 -22.26 -0.46
N MET A 188 -4.77 -22.20 -0.38
CA MET A 188 -5.48 -21.02 0.08
C MET A 188 -5.20 -20.74 1.57
N GLN A 189 -5.12 -21.77 2.40
CA GLN A 189 -4.70 -21.63 3.80
C GLN A 189 -3.28 -21.09 3.88
N ALA A 190 -2.33 -21.67 3.13
CA ALA A 190 -0.94 -21.18 3.12
C ALA A 190 -0.83 -19.72 2.64
N ALA A 191 -1.66 -19.31 1.68
CA ALA A 191 -1.77 -17.93 1.24
C ALA A 191 -2.26 -17.01 2.35
N VAL A 192 -3.35 -17.38 3.05
CA VAL A 192 -3.87 -16.64 4.20
C VAL A 192 -2.80 -16.52 5.29
N ASP A 193 -2.13 -17.61 5.64
CA ASP A 193 -1.06 -17.64 6.65
C ASP A 193 0.09 -16.69 6.30
N ALA A 194 0.51 -16.67 5.03
CA ALA A 194 1.63 -15.85 4.56
C ALA A 194 1.28 -14.35 4.50
N VAL A 195 0.05 -14.01 4.10
CA VAL A 195 -0.35 -12.63 3.83
C VAL A 195 -0.87 -11.93 5.10
N TRP A 196 -1.49 -12.67 6.02
CA TRP A 196 -2.18 -12.13 7.20
C TRP A 196 -1.35 -11.16 8.05
N PRO A 197 -0.05 -11.41 8.36
CA PRO A 197 0.76 -10.47 9.14
C PRO A 197 0.81 -9.05 8.56
N TYR A 198 0.80 -8.93 7.23
CA TYR A 198 0.94 -7.66 6.51
C TYR A 198 -0.34 -6.81 6.54
N ALA A 199 -1.50 -7.41 6.83
CA ALA A 199 -2.76 -6.67 6.93
C ALA A 199 -2.77 -5.70 8.13
N ALA A 200 -1.95 -5.94 9.16
CA ALA A 200 -1.93 -5.12 10.36
C ALA A 200 -1.48 -3.67 10.11
N GLU A 201 -0.59 -3.43 9.14
CA GLU A 201 -0.12 -2.07 8.80
C GLU A 201 -1.25 -1.19 8.22
N LEU A 202 -2.29 -1.79 7.63
CA LEU A 202 -3.46 -1.06 7.14
C LEU A 202 -4.15 -0.26 8.25
N PHE A 203 -3.99 -0.67 9.52
CA PHE A 203 -4.64 -0.09 10.69
C PHE A 203 -3.68 0.75 11.54
N ALA A 204 -2.53 1.15 11.00
CA ALA A 204 -1.65 2.12 11.66
C ALA A 204 -2.44 3.41 11.94
N ALA A 205 -2.59 3.75 13.22
CA ALA A 205 -3.44 4.85 13.64
C ALA A 205 -2.96 6.19 13.10
N ASP A 206 -3.90 6.97 12.55
CA ASP A 206 -3.68 8.34 12.14
C ASP A 206 -4.92 9.17 12.51
N PRO A 207 -5.01 9.66 13.76
CA PRO A 207 -6.17 10.42 14.21
C PRO A 207 -6.28 11.80 13.55
N ALA A 208 -5.26 12.24 12.80
CA ALA A 208 -5.28 13.48 12.03
C ALA A 208 -5.78 13.25 10.59
N ALA A 209 -5.83 12.00 10.13
CA ALA A 209 -6.37 11.66 8.82
C ALA A 209 -7.88 11.97 8.73
N PRO A 210 -8.40 12.24 7.52
CA PRO A 210 -9.84 12.36 7.29
C PRO A 210 -10.65 11.13 7.76
N VAL A 211 -10.04 9.95 7.71
CA VAL A 211 -10.54 8.71 8.28
C VAL A 211 -9.36 8.05 9.00
N ASP A 212 -9.45 7.87 10.31
CA ASP A 212 -8.43 7.15 11.09
C ASP A 212 -8.50 5.65 10.76
N PRO A 213 -7.47 5.05 10.13
CA PRO A 213 -7.50 3.65 9.70
C PRO A 213 -7.76 2.67 10.85
N ALA A 214 -7.31 3.00 12.08
CA ALA A 214 -7.51 2.15 13.25
C ALA A 214 -9.00 1.89 13.55
N THR A 215 -9.88 2.82 13.19
CA THR A 215 -11.33 2.69 13.41
C THR A 215 -12.00 1.63 12.52
N LEU A 216 -11.34 1.24 11.42
CA LEU A 216 -11.88 0.30 10.43
C LEU A 216 -11.60 -1.17 10.81
N ARG A 217 -10.77 -1.42 11.83
CA ARG A 217 -10.29 -2.76 12.17
C ARG A 217 -11.40 -3.74 12.50
N ALA A 218 -12.42 -3.30 13.25
CA ALA A 218 -13.50 -4.16 13.68
C ALA A 218 -14.35 -4.68 12.51
N GLU A 219 -14.67 -3.80 11.55
CA GLU A 219 -15.44 -4.17 10.35
C GLU A 219 -14.63 -5.08 9.41
N PHE A 220 -13.34 -4.78 9.25
CA PHE A 220 -12.41 -5.65 8.53
C PHE A 220 -12.34 -7.05 9.14
N ASP A 221 -12.11 -7.15 10.46
CA ASP A 221 -11.98 -8.43 11.15
C ASP A 221 -13.27 -9.26 11.03
N ALA A 222 -14.43 -8.61 11.14
CA ALA A 222 -15.73 -9.27 10.97
C ALA A 222 -15.93 -9.79 9.55
N THR A 223 -15.59 -8.98 8.54
CA THR A 223 -15.69 -9.35 7.13
C THR A 223 -14.78 -10.53 6.80
N VAL A 224 -13.49 -10.44 7.16
CA VAL A 224 -12.52 -11.50 6.87
C VAL A 224 -12.85 -12.77 7.64
N ALA A 225 -13.24 -12.68 8.91
CA ALA A 225 -13.63 -13.87 9.68
C ALA A 225 -14.81 -14.61 9.06
N ALA A 226 -15.82 -13.88 8.55
CA ALA A 226 -16.95 -14.49 7.86
C ALA A 226 -16.52 -15.21 6.58
N VAL A 227 -15.67 -14.58 5.76
CA VAL A 227 -15.17 -15.18 4.51
C VAL A 227 -14.32 -16.42 4.80
N LEU A 228 -13.40 -16.36 5.77
CA LEU A 228 -12.56 -17.50 6.11
C LEU A 228 -13.37 -18.67 6.67
N ALA A 229 -14.37 -18.39 7.51
CA ALA A 229 -15.26 -19.42 8.05
C ALA A 229 -16.06 -20.12 6.93
N GLU A 230 -16.60 -19.36 5.98
CA GLU A 230 -17.29 -19.91 4.81
C GLU A 230 -16.36 -20.72 3.90
N ALA A 231 -15.10 -20.28 3.76
CA ALA A 231 -14.08 -20.97 3.01
C ALA A 231 -13.50 -22.21 3.73
N THR A 232 -13.96 -22.53 4.95
CA THR A 232 -13.41 -23.58 5.82
C THR A 232 -11.93 -23.38 6.22
N LEU A 233 -11.44 -22.14 6.11
CA LEU A 233 -10.07 -21.74 6.45
C LEU A 233 -9.98 -21.24 7.89
N THR A 234 -8.77 -21.31 8.44
CA THR A 234 -8.46 -20.83 9.79
C THR A 234 -7.79 -19.46 9.72
N ARG A 235 -8.24 -18.53 10.56
CA ARG A 235 -7.55 -17.24 10.73
C ARG A 235 -6.22 -17.46 11.48
N PRO A 236 -5.08 -16.98 10.97
CA PRO A 236 -3.79 -17.18 11.63
C PRO A 236 -3.68 -16.37 12.93
N ASP A 237 -2.95 -16.90 13.91
CA ASP A 237 -2.48 -16.12 15.06
C ASP A 237 -1.29 -15.27 14.63
N SER A 238 -1.35 -13.95 14.80
CA SER A 238 -0.25 -13.05 14.41
C SER A 238 0.63 -12.70 15.60
N GLY A 239 1.71 -13.46 15.81
CA GLY A 239 2.80 -13.08 16.72
C GLY A 239 3.82 -12.11 16.10
N TRP A 240 3.94 -12.11 14.77
CA TRP A 240 4.80 -11.22 13.99
C TRP A 240 3.96 -10.29 13.13
N VAL A 241 4.33 -9.01 13.09
CA VAL A 241 3.61 -7.95 12.37
C VAL A 241 4.64 -7.04 11.68
N PRO A 242 4.90 -7.21 10.37
CA PRO A 242 5.78 -6.33 9.62
C PRO A 242 5.13 -4.95 9.42
N THR A 243 5.92 -3.90 9.54
CA THR A 243 5.52 -2.50 9.31
C THR A 243 6.68 -1.72 8.68
N GLY A 244 6.39 -0.57 8.10
CA GLY A 244 7.40 0.38 7.62
C GLY A 244 7.07 1.00 6.26
N GLY A 245 6.18 0.39 5.47
CA GLY A 245 5.85 0.84 4.13
C GLY A 245 5.26 2.25 4.13
N ARG A 246 4.40 2.56 5.12
CA ARG A 246 3.88 3.93 5.34
C ARG A 246 4.98 4.96 5.62
N GLN A 247 6.16 4.54 6.05
CA GLN A 247 7.31 5.39 6.35
C GLN A 247 8.42 5.29 5.28
N GLY A 248 8.17 4.64 4.15
CA GLY A 248 9.18 4.45 3.10
C GLY A 248 10.22 3.37 3.42
N VAL A 249 9.93 2.49 4.37
CA VAL A 249 10.78 1.34 4.72
C VAL A 249 10.08 0.08 4.21
N HIS A 250 10.42 -0.29 2.98
CA HIS A 250 9.77 -1.36 2.23
C HIS A 250 10.54 -2.67 2.26
N THR A 251 9.91 -3.76 1.84
CA THR A 251 10.62 -5.00 1.50
C THR A 251 11.48 -4.80 0.26
N GLU A 252 12.37 -5.75 -0.02
CA GLU A 252 13.16 -5.74 -1.25
C GLU A 252 12.29 -5.75 -2.51
N HIS A 253 11.06 -6.25 -2.42
CA HIS A 253 10.17 -6.46 -3.56
C HIS A 253 9.76 -5.15 -4.25
N LEU A 254 9.62 -4.05 -3.49
CA LEU A 254 9.22 -2.78 -4.08
C LEU A 254 10.27 -2.25 -5.06
N SER A 255 11.56 -2.32 -4.71
CA SER A 255 12.62 -1.79 -5.59
C SER A 255 12.66 -2.49 -6.95
N TYR A 256 12.40 -3.80 -7.00
CA TYR A 256 12.32 -4.55 -8.26
C TYR A 256 11.09 -4.16 -9.07
N LEU A 257 9.94 -4.01 -8.40
CA LEU A 257 8.69 -3.59 -9.03
C LEU A 257 8.82 -2.19 -9.66
N LEU A 258 9.39 -1.23 -8.92
CA LEU A 258 9.59 0.13 -9.39
C LEU A 258 10.62 0.20 -10.53
N ALA A 259 11.67 -0.63 -10.49
CA ALA A 259 12.64 -0.68 -11.57
C ALA A 259 11.98 -1.03 -12.92
N GLU A 260 11.04 -1.99 -12.92
CA GLU A 260 10.27 -2.34 -14.12
C GLU A 260 9.26 -1.25 -14.50
N MET A 261 8.45 -0.81 -13.53
CA MET A 261 7.38 0.19 -13.75
C MET A 261 7.92 1.52 -14.28
N GLN A 262 9.12 1.95 -13.87
CA GLN A 262 9.64 3.29 -14.13
C GLN A 262 10.67 3.34 -15.27
N VAL A 263 11.07 2.20 -15.84
CA VAL A 263 12.23 2.11 -16.75
C VAL A 263 12.12 3.03 -17.97
N VAL A 264 10.96 3.03 -18.64
CA VAL A 264 10.75 3.82 -19.87
C VAL A 264 10.78 5.31 -19.56
N HIS A 265 10.09 5.72 -18.49
CA HIS A 265 10.02 7.13 -18.09
C HIS A 265 11.40 7.67 -17.67
N ARG A 266 12.20 6.85 -16.95
CA ARG A 266 13.54 7.24 -16.52
C ARG A 266 14.56 7.24 -17.66
N ALA A 267 14.40 6.36 -18.65
CA ALA A 267 15.25 6.32 -19.84
C ALA A 267 15.01 7.51 -20.79
N HIS A 268 13.82 8.13 -20.75
CA HIS A 268 13.43 9.23 -21.63
C HIS A 268 12.89 10.46 -20.87
N PRO A 269 13.74 11.19 -20.10
CA PRO A 269 13.30 12.36 -19.34
C PRO A 269 12.68 13.45 -20.24
N GLY A 270 11.49 13.93 -19.88
CA GLY A 270 10.79 15.01 -20.59
C GLY A 270 9.96 14.57 -21.81
N ALA A 271 9.88 13.27 -22.10
CA ALA A 271 8.97 12.72 -23.11
C ALA A 271 7.50 12.95 -22.74
N ARG A 272 6.61 12.92 -23.73
CA ARG A 272 5.14 13.00 -23.58
C ARG A 272 4.51 11.79 -24.29
N TRP A 273 3.48 11.23 -23.68
CA TRP A 273 2.77 10.02 -24.11
C TRP A 273 1.28 10.28 -24.28
#